data_AF-A0A6M5FDL0-F1
#
_entry.id   AF-A0A6M5FDL0-F1
#
_cell.length_a   1.000
_cell.length_b   1.000
_cell.length_c   1.000
_cell.angle_alpha   90.00
_cell.angle_beta   90.00
_cell.angle_gamma   90.00
#
_symmetry.space_group_name_H-M   'P 1'
#
loop_
_entity.id
_entity.type
_entity.pdbx_description
1 polymer ?
#
loop_
_entity_poly.entity_id
_entity_poly.type
_entity_poly.pdbx_seq_one_letter_code
_entity_poly.pdbx_strand_id
1 'polypeptide(L)'
;MFEGDVVSCDTITDRTDDPEKIQRVLLIGATTLAKLHKSGVAHGDAQIKNTAFHTKTGDVRAIDLTSSYFDKSCRGIIDDMDWYMGTLPDYITSMPSSECIKTYFFDPYLSLVAGALSKKQQNNIYHITNDLLAGL
;
A
#
# COMPACT_ATOMS: atom_id res chain seq x y z
N MET A 1 -5.48 -5.93 -22.35
CA MET A 1 -4.71 -4.74 -22.74
C MET A 1 -4.92 -3.73 -21.62
N PHE A 2 -3.89 -3.42 -20.82
CA PHE A 2 -3.99 -2.30 -19.89
C PHE A 2 -4.28 -1.04 -20.73
N GLU A 3 -5.17 -0.15 -20.26
CA GLU A 3 -5.28 1.20 -20.83
C GLU A 3 -3.86 1.75 -20.98
N GLY A 4 -3.50 2.24 -22.17
CA GLY A 4 -2.11 2.56 -22.52
C GLY A 4 -1.44 3.60 -21.62
N ASP A 5 -2.19 4.22 -20.71
CA ASP A 5 -1.75 5.23 -19.77
C ASP A 5 -1.64 4.71 -18.33
N VAL A 6 -1.83 3.41 -18.06
CA VAL A 6 -1.71 2.83 -16.71
C VAL A 6 -0.39 2.10 -16.54
N VAL A 7 0.35 2.51 -15.51
CA VAL A 7 1.69 2.00 -15.23
C VAL A 7 1.70 1.37 -13.84
N SER A 8 2.18 0.14 -13.76
CA SER A 8 2.41 -0.57 -12.50
C SER A 8 3.63 -0.01 -11.77
N CYS A 9 3.58 0.05 -10.45
CA CYS A 9 4.63 0.66 -9.64
C CYS A 9 5.97 -0.11 -9.69
N ASP A 10 5.95 -1.42 -9.95
CA ASP A 10 7.18 -2.20 -10.10
C ASP A 10 8.06 -1.71 -11.26
N THR A 11 7.45 -1.22 -12.34
CA THR A 11 8.16 -0.67 -13.51
C THR A 11 8.92 0.63 -13.22
N ILE A 12 8.57 1.35 -12.15
CA ILE A 12 9.31 2.54 -11.71
C ILE A 12 10.28 2.23 -10.58
N THR A 13 10.06 1.13 -9.84
CA THR A 13 10.94 0.76 -8.75
C THR A 13 12.07 -0.14 -9.14
N ASP A 14 12.07 -0.86 -10.27
CA ASP A 14 13.11 -1.80 -10.77
C ASP A 14 14.47 -1.77 -10.04
N ARG A 15 14.48 -2.23 -8.78
CA ARG A 15 15.62 -2.23 -7.85
C ARG A 15 16.32 -0.86 -7.71
N THR A 16 15.54 0.20 -7.57
CA THR A 16 15.99 1.59 -7.41
C THR A 16 16.38 1.90 -5.97
N ASP A 17 17.35 2.79 -5.79
CA ASP A 17 17.69 3.47 -4.53
C ASP A 17 17.24 4.94 -4.49
N ASP A 18 16.75 5.47 -5.62
CA ASP A 18 16.20 6.81 -5.75
C ASP A 18 15.09 7.09 -4.71
N PRO A 19 15.34 7.96 -3.72
CA PRO A 19 14.39 8.24 -2.65
C PRO A 19 13.05 8.78 -3.15
N GLU A 20 13.03 9.57 -4.22
CA GLU A 20 11.78 10.17 -4.72
C GLU A 20 10.86 9.10 -5.32
N LYS A 21 11.44 8.12 -6.03
CA LYS A 21 10.70 6.98 -6.57
C LYS A 21 10.16 6.10 -5.46
N ILE A 22 10.97 5.83 -4.43
CA ILE A 22 10.56 5.03 -3.26
C ILE A 22 9.40 5.73 -2.54
N GLN A 23 9.54 7.02 -2.24
CA GLN A 23 8.47 7.81 -1.61
C GLN A 23 7.18 7.79 -2.45
N ARG A 24 7.30 7.92 -3.77
CA ARG A 24 6.16 7.87 -4.68
C ARG A 24 5.43 6.53 -4.65
N VAL A 25 6.14 5.40 -4.68
CA VAL A 25 5.46 4.08 -4.63
C VAL A 25 4.86 3.77 -3.27
N LEU A 26 5.45 4.29 -2.19
CA LEU A 26 4.85 4.20 -0.86
C LEU A 26 3.51 4.96 -0.82
N LEU A 27 3.48 6.19 -1.36
CA LEU A 27 2.24 6.99 -1.44
C LEU A 27 1.17 6.32 -2.32
N ILE A 28 1.57 5.76 -3.46
CA ILE A 28 0.64 5.04 -4.35
C ILE A 28 0.10 3.79 -3.66
N GLY A 29 0.97 3.02 -2.99
CA GLY A 29 0.59 1.85 -2.21
C GLY A 29 -0.43 2.17 -1.13
N ALA A 30 -0.11 3.16 -0.28
CA ALA A 30 -1.00 3.62 0.79
C ALA A 30 -2.36 4.07 0.26
N THR A 31 -2.36 4.88 -0.80
CA THR A 31 -3.61 5.39 -1.38
C THR A 31 -4.43 4.27 -2.03
N THR A 32 -3.77 3.31 -2.67
CA THR A 32 -4.41 2.15 -3.30
C THR A 32 -5.06 1.24 -2.26
N LEU A 33 -4.32 0.85 -1.23
CA LEU A 33 -4.85 0.00 -0.16
C LEU A 33 -5.94 0.73 0.63
N ALA A 34 -5.80 2.03 0.90
CA ALA A 34 -6.87 2.81 1.52
C ALA A 34 -8.16 2.77 0.70
N LYS A 35 -8.10 2.91 -0.63
CA LYS A 35 -9.29 2.82 -1.50
C LYS A 35 -9.97 1.45 -1.39
N LEU A 36 -9.20 0.36 -1.45
CA LEU A 36 -9.73 -1.01 -1.30
C LEU A 36 -10.36 -1.22 0.08
N HIS A 37 -9.61 -0.92 1.13
CA HIS A 37 -10.03 -1.19 2.51
C HIS A 37 -11.26 -0.37 2.91
N LYS A 38 -11.40 0.87 2.42
CA LYS A 38 -12.62 1.69 2.60
C LYS A 38 -13.85 1.07 1.96
N SER A 39 -13.66 0.30 0.89
CA SER A 39 -14.75 -0.45 0.24
C SER A 39 -15.03 -1.81 0.91
N GLY A 40 -14.29 -2.15 1.98
CA GLY A 40 -14.41 -3.44 2.66
C GLY A 40 -13.78 -4.60 1.89
N VAL A 41 -12.86 -4.31 0.98
CA VAL A 41 -12.16 -5.31 0.15
C VAL A 41 -10.71 -5.37 0.59
N ALA A 42 -10.20 -6.58 0.82
CA ALA A 42 -8.77 -6.86 0.92
C ALA A 42 -8.25 -7.29 -0.46
N HIS A 43 -7.01 -6.92 -0.78
CA HIS A 43 -6.33 -7.30 -2.00
C HIS A 43 -6.00 -8.79 -2.01
N GLY A 44 -5.49 -9.33 -0.91
CA GLY A 44 -5.07 -10.73 -0.77
C GLY A 44 -3.74 -11.10 -1.44
N ASP A 45 -3.10 -10.14 -2.11
CA ASP A 45 -1.74 -10.22 -2.65
C ASP A 45 -1.17 -8.79 -2.80
N ALA A 46 -1.30 -7.98 -1.75
CA ALA A 46 -0.88 -6.58 -1.78
C ALA A 46 0.64 -6.47 -1.89
N GLN A 47 1.12 -6.08 -3.07
CA GLN A 47 2.54 -5.89 -3.39
C GLN A 47 2.71 -4.67 -4.29
N ILE A 48 3.94 -4.14 -4.41
CA ILE A 48 4.23 -2.99 -5.29
C ILE A 48 3.77 -3.24 -6.73
N LYS A 49 4.07 -4.42 -7.29
CA LYS A 49 3.66 -4.83 -8.65
C LYS A 49 2.14 -4.87 -8.87
N ASN A 50 1.35 -4.92 -7.78
CA ASN A 50 -0.10 -4.98 -7.84
C ASN A 50 -0.75 -3.61 -7.55
N THR A 51 0.06 -2.55 -7.52
CA THR A 51 -0.40 -1.16 -7.45
C THR A 51 0.00 -0.42 -8.72
N ALA A 52 -0.88 0.46 -9.18
CA ALA A 52 -0.69 1.17 -10.42
C ALA A 52 -1.24 2.59 -10.33
N PHE A 53 -0.81 3.43 -11.26
CA PHE A 53 -1.33 4.78 -11.42
C PHE A 53 -1.52 5.12 -12.91
N HIS A 54 -2.48 5.99 -13.17
CA HIS A 54 -2.68 6.55 -14.49
C HIS A 54 -1.72 7.72 -14.71
N THR A 55 -0.89 7.67 -15.76
CA THR A 55 0.22 8.61 -16.00
C THR A 55 -0.24 10.04 -16.26
N LYS A 56 -1.44 10.23 -16.82
CA LYS A 56 -1.98 11.55 -17.14
C LYS A 56 -2.76 12.21 -16.00
N THR A 57 -3.42 11.42 -15.16
CA THR A 57 -4.33 11.94 -14.11
C THR A 57 -3.78 11.74 -12.70
N GLY A 58 -2.80 10.85 -12.53
CA GLY A 58 -2.31 10.44 -11.22
C GLY A 58 -3.25 9.49 -10.47
N ASP A 59 -4.35 9.06 -11.09
CA ASP A 59 -5.31 8.18 -10.43
C ASP A 59 -4.70 6.83 -10.10
N VAL A 60 -4.63 6.53 -8.80
CA VAL A 60 -4.11 5.24 -8.32
C VAL A 60 -5.18 4.17 -8.29
N ARG A 61 -4.78 2.92 -8.55
CA ARG A 61 -5.64 1.75 -8.46
C ARG A 61 -4.84 0.48 -8.16
N ALA A 62 -5.53 -0.50 -7.58
CA ALA A 62 -5.02 -1.86 -7.50
C ALA A 62 -5.21 -2.56 -8.86
N ILE A 63 -4.30 -3.47 -9.16
CA ILE A 63 -4.36 -4.37 -10.32
C ILE A 63 -4.14 -5.81 -9.83
N ASP A 64 -4.37 -6.79 -10.71
CA ASP A 64 -4.29 -8.21 -10.33
C ASP A 64 -5.18 -8.59 -9.13
N LEU A 65 -6.49 -8.31 -9.26
CA LEU A 65 -7.48 -8.51 -8.19
C LEU A 65 -7.96 -9.97 -8.07
N THR A 66 -7.24 -10.95 -8.63
CA THR A 66 -7.69 -12.35 -8.63
C THR A 66 -7.75 -12.96 -7.23
N SER A 67 -6.93 -12.43 -6.31
CA SER A 67 -6.88 -12.86 -4.90
C SER A 67 -7.78 -12.02 -4.00
N SER A 68 -8.46 -11.00 -4.54
CA SER A 68 -9.20 -10.03 -3.72
C SER A 68 -10.53 -10.58 -3.23
N TYR A 69 -10.90 -10.20 -2.00
CA TYR A 69 -12.10 -10.68 -1.34
C TYR A 69 -12.69 -9.63 -0.39
N PHE A 70 -13.98 -9.77 -0.07
CA PHE A 70 -14.63 -8.94 0.93
C PHE A 70 -14.15 -9.32 2.33
N ASP A 71 -13.49 -8.38 3.00
CA ASP A 71 -12.93 -8.57 4.32
C ASP A 71 -13.91 -8.10 5.41
N LYS A 72 -14.61 -9.06 6.01
CA LYS A 72 -15.58 -8.81 7.08
C LYS A 72 -14.94 -8.66 8.46
N SER A 73 -13.70 -9.11 8.64
CA SER A 73 -13.03 -9.17 9.96
C SER A 73 -11.91 -8.13 10.11
N CYS A 74 -11.56 -7.43 9.03
CA CYS A 74 -10.36 -6.59 8.92
C CYS A 74 -9.05 -7.34 9.08
N ARG A 75 -9.08 -8.68 8.96
CA ARG A 75 -7.84 -9.46 8.96
C ARG A 75 -7.08 -9.30 7.65
N GLY A 76 -7.79 -9.20 6.54
CA GLY A 76 -7.20 -8.97 5.22
C GLY A 76 -6.50 -7.61 5.12
N ILE A 77 -7.01 -6.57 5.79
CA ILE A 77 -6.30 -5.29 5.89
C ILE A 77 -4.90 -5.46 6.48
N ILE A 78 -4.78 -6.31 7.51
CA ILE A 78 -3.52 -6.56 8.21
C ILE A 78 -2.57 -7.32 7.29
N ASP A 79 -3.08 -8.43 6.74
CA ASP A 79 -2.30 -9.30 5.87
C ASP A 79 -1.80 -8.53 4.62
N ASP A 80 -2.61 -7.61 4.07
CA ASP A 80 -2.22 -6.75 2.95
C ASP A 80 -1.09 -5.78 3.34
N MET A 81 -1.16 -5.16 4.52
CA MET A 81 -0.11 -4.24 4.99
C MET A 81 1.20 -4.97 5.27
N ASP A 82 1.12 -6.10 5.97
CA ASP A 82 2.26 -6.95 6.29
C ASP A 82 2.92 -7.46 5.01
N TRP A 83 2.13 -7.92 4.03
CA TRP A 83 2.64 -8.43 2.76
C TRP A 83 3.27 -7.34 1.90
N TYR A 84 2.63 -6.16 1.83
CA TYR A 84 3.17 -5.03 1.07
C TYR A 84 4.53 -4.57 1.62
N MET A 85 4.65 -4.49 2.95
CA MET A 85 5.91 -4.12 3.61
C MET A 85 6.95 -5.24 3.55
N GLY A 86 6.53 -6.50 3.75
CA GLY A 86 7.42 -7.65 3.71
C GLY A 86 8.04 -7.89 2.34
N THR A 87 7.35 -7.48 1.27
CA THR A 87 7.82 -7.62 -0.12
C THR A 87 8.45 -6.35 -0.68
N LEU A 88 8.39 -5.22 0.03
CA LEU A 88 9.06 -3.97 -0.35
C LEU A 88 10.56 -4.18 -0.70
N PRO A 89 11.36 -4.96 0.05
CA PRO A 89 12.77 -5.21 -0.28
C PRO A 89 13.01 -5.88 -1.64
N ASP A 90 12.02 -6.57 -2.21
CA ASP A 90 12.16 -7.24 -3.51
C ASP A 90 12.21 -6.23 -4.67
N TYR A 91 11.68 -5.03 -4.46
CA TYR A 91 11.51 -4.01 -5.50
C TYR A 91 12.50 -2.85 -5.40
N ILE A 92 13.27 -2.74 -4.31
CA ILE A 92 14.20 -1.62 -4.06
C ILE A 92 15.56 -2.15 -3.61
N THR A 93 16.62 -1.35 -3.74
CA THR A 93 17.99 -1.76 -3.35
C THR A 93 18.39 -1.31 -1.95
N SER A 94 17.74 -0.28 -1.42
CA SER A 94 17.97 0.20 -0.06
C SER A 94 16.64 0.37 0.65
N MET A 95 16.51 -0.23 1.84
CA MET A 95 15.32 -0.06 2.64
C MET A 95 15.19 1.40 3.10
N PRO A 96 14.01 2.03 2.92
CA PRO A 96 13.74 3.34 3.46
C PRO A 96 13.72 3.28 4.99
N SER A 97 14.06 4.40 5.64
CA SER A 97 13.96 4.49 7.09
C SER A 97 12.52 4.28 7.56
N SER A 98 12.34 3.85 8.81
CA SER A 98 11.03 3.75 9.45
C SER A 98 10.28 5.09 9.42
N GLU A 99 10.98 6.22 9.56
CA GLU A 99 10.40 7.55 9.38
C GLU A 99 9.86 7.77 7.97
N CYS A 100 10.61 7.39 6.93
CA CYS A 100 10.15 7.49 5.54
C CYS A 100 8.91 6.62 5.29
N ILE A 101 8.92 5.36 5.75
CA ILE A 101 7.76 4.46 5.63
C ILE A 101 6.55 5.03 6.38
N LYS A 102 6.76 5.58 7.58
CA LYS A 102 5.71 6.23 8.34
C LYS A 102 5.10 7.41 7.58
N THR A 103 5.95 8.34 7.13
CA THR A 103 5.52 9.59 6.47
C THR A 103 4.86 9.35 5.11
N TYR A 104 5.37 8.41 4.32
CA TYR A 104 4.92 8.23 2.93
C TYR A 104 3.96 7.07 2.73
N PHE A 105 3.81 6.17 3.70
CA PHE A 105 2.86 5.07 3.62
C PHE A 105 1.82 5.09 4.74
N PHE A 106 2.25 4.98 6.00
CA PHE A 106 1.30 4.77 7.10
C PHE A 106 0.46 6.00 7.44
N ASP A 107 1.06 7.18 7.58
CA ASP A 107 0.33 8.41 7.90
C ASP A 107 -0.70 8.77 6.80
N PRO A 108 -0.35 8.72 5.49
CA PRO A 108 -1.31 8.89 4.40
C PRO A 108 -2.43 7.85 4.43
N TYR A 109 -2.09 6.56 4.62
CA TYR A 109 -3.09 5.51 4.70
C TYR A 109 -4.09 5.76 5.83
N LEU A 110 -3.59 6.00 7.05
CA LEU A 110 -4.40 6.26 8.25
C LEU A 110 -5.30 7.48 8.05
N SER A 111 -4.78 8.55 7.46
CA SER A 111 -5.56 9.74 7.13
C SER A 111 -6.71 9.44 6.16
N LEU A 112 -6.46 8.63 5.12
CA LEU A 112 -7.45 8.31 4.10
C LEU A 112 -8.57 7.39 4.60
N VAL A 113 -8.25 6.45 5.50
CA VAL A 113 -9.22 5.51 6.08
C VAL A 113 -9.93 6.05 7.33
N ALA A 114 -9.51 7.22 7.83
CA ALA A 114 -10.13 7.87 8.98
C ALA A 114 -11.64 8.07 8.75
N GLY A 115 -12.45 7.63 9.70
CA GLY A 115 -13.90 7.74 9.65
C GLY A 115 -14.61 6.76 8.70
N ALA A 116 -13.89 6.07 7.82
CA ALA A 116 -14.45 5.00 6.98
C ALA A 116 -14.45 3.64 7.70
N LEU A 117 -13.48 3.43 8.59
CA LEU A 117 -13.37 2.24 9.42
C LEU A 117 -13.93 2.51 10.82
N SER A 118 -14.47 1.48 11.48
CA SER A 118 -14.89 1.56 12.89
C SER A 118 -13.70 1.85 13.81
N LYS A 119 -13.94 2.42 14.99
CA LYS A 119 -12.88 2.71 15.99
C LYS A 119 -12.04 1.48 16.33
N LYS A 120 -12.66 0.29 16.41
CA LYS A 120 -11.95 -0.97 16.66
C LYS A 120 -10.96 -1.29 15.53
N GLN A 121 -11.39 -1.12 14.28
CA GLN A 121 -10.55 -1.36 13.10
C GLN A 121 -9.42 -0.33 13.03
N GLN A 122 -9.71 0.95 13.30
CA GLN A 122 -8.69 2.01 13.37
C GLN A 122 -7.63 1.72 14.45
N ASN A 123 -8.04 1.32 15.65
CA ASN A 123 -7.12 0.96 16.73
C ASN A 123 -6.25 -0.25 16.36
N ASN A 124 -6.84 -1.29 15.76
CA ASN A 124 -6.10 -2.46 15.31
C ASN A 124 -5.03 -2.07 14.28
N ILE A 125 -5.40 -1.30 13.27
CA ILE A 125 -4.48 -0.80 12.25
C ILE A 125 -3.37 0.03 12.90
N TYR A 126 -3.71 0.94 13.82
CA TYR A 126 -2.71 1.76 14.49
C TYR A 126 -1.70 0.92 15.28
N HIS A 127 -2.15 -0.11 16.00
CA HIS A 127 -1.24 -1.02 16.71
C HIS A 127 -0.31 -1.75 15.74
N ILE A 128 -0.85 -2.29 14.65
CA ILE A 128 -0.09 -3.07 13.67
C ILE A 128 0.93 -2.20 12.94
N THR A 129 0.54 -1.00 12.55
CA THR A 129 1.45 0.00 11.99
C THR A 129 2.64 0.24 12.92
N ASN A 130 2.40 0.37 14.23
CA ASN A 130 3.50 0.56 15.19
C ASN A 130 4.36 -0.69 15.37
N ASP A 131 3.75 -1.88 15.39
CA ASP A 131 4.48 -3.15 15.49
C ASP A 131 5.37 -3.39 14.26
N LEU A 132 4.85 -3.12 13.06
CA LEU A 132 5.62 -3.17 11.81
C LEU A 132 6.77 -2.16 11.82
N LEU A 133 6.52 -0.92 12.23
CA LEU A 133 7.56 0.11 12.32
C LEU A 133 8.64 -0.23 13.38
N ALA A 134 8.30 -0.98 14.43
CA ALA A 134 9.26 -1.42 15.45
C ALA A 134 10.11 -2.62 15.00
N GLY A 135 9.66 -3.37 13.98
CA GLY A 135 10.37 -4.51 13.41
C GLY A 135 11.28 -4.19 12.22
N LEU A 136 11.23 -2.94 11.73
CA LEU A 136 12.04 -2.40 10.61
C LEU A 136 13.30 -1.68 11.14
#